data_AF-K9N0T8-F1
#
_entry.id   AF-K9N0T8-F1
#
_cell.length_a   1.000
_cell.length_b   1.000
_cell.length_c   1.000
_cell.angle_alpha   90.00
_cell.angle_beta   90.00
_cell.angle_gamma   90.00
#
_symmetry.space_group_name_H-M   'P 1'
#
loop_
_entity.id
_entity.type
_entity.pdbx_description
1 polymer ?
#
loop_
_entity_poly.entity_id
_entity_poly.type
_entity_poly.pdbx_seq_one_letter_code
_entity_poly.pdbx_strand_id
1 'polypeptide(L)'
;SDAGAMGFVINRPQSLTFTDVLLHLDMIKQEDSIVLPKRAREFPIQTGGPVESGRGFVLHSDDYASDSSIPVSDDICLTATLDIVRAISKGNGPTRATMLLGYSSWAAGQLE
;
A
#
# COMPACT_ATOMS: atom_id res chain seq x y z
N SER A 1 -9.23 18.36 14.69
CA SER A 1 -8.75 17.23 15.54
C SER A 1 -7.51 17.70 16.26
N ASP A 2 -7.49 17.63 17.59
CA ASP A 2 -6.36 18.14 18.39
C ASP A 2 -5.03 17.37 18.15
N ALA A 3 -5.09 16.22 17.46
CA ALA A 3 -3.94 15.38 17.13
C ALA A 3 -3.34 15.65 15.72
N GLY A 4 -3.88 16.60 14.96
CA GLY A 4 -3.50 16.82 13.55
C GLY A 4 -4.18 15.85 12.59
N ALA A 5 -3.64 15.75 11.37
CA ALA A 5 -4.20 14.92 10.31
C ALA A 5 -3.11 14.19 9.52
N MET A 6 -3.49 13.03 8.99
CA MET A 6 -2.68 12.21 8.09
C MET A 6 -3.42 12.08 6.76
N GLY A 7 -2.70 12.07 5.65
CA GLY A 7 -3.27 11.89 4.33
C GLY A 7 -2.30 11.27 3.35
N PHE A 8 -2.84 10.86 2.20
CA PHE A 8 -2.08 10.23 1.15
C PHE A 8 -2.33 10.90 -0.20
N VAL A 9 -1.28 11.04 -0.99
CA VAL A 9 -1.38 11.38 -2.39
C VAL A 9 -1.61 10.09 -3.19
N ILE A 10 -2.71 10.03 -3.93
CA ILE A 10 -3.15 8.79 -4.63
C ILE A 10 -2.94 8.85 -6.16
N ASN A 11 -2.50 9.98 -6.69
CA ASN A 11 -2.42 10.26 -8.13
C ASN A 11 -0.98 10.57 -8.59
N ARG A 12 0.03 10.06 -7.87
CA ARG A 12 1.45 10.24 -8.18
C ARG A 12 2.15 8.89 -8.27
N PRO A 13 2.28 8.30 -9.48
CA PRO A 13 2.91 6.99 -9.61
C PRO A 13 4.37 7.04 -9.17
N GLN A 14 4.82 5.93 -8.60
CA GLN A 14 6.24 5.69 -8.27
C GLN A 14 6.92 4.95 -9.42
N SER A 15 8.22 5.20 -9.60
CA SER A 15 9.05 4.43 -10.55
C SER A 15 9.37 3.02 -10.03
N LEU A 16 9.29 2.82 -8.71
CA LEU A 16 9.48 1.53 -8.05
C LEU A 16 8.33 0.58 -8.39
N THR A 17 8.64 -0.65 -8.78
CA THR A 17 7.63 -1.68 -9.07
C THR A 17 7.31 -2.51 -7.84
N PHE A 18 6.16 -3.18 -7.84
CA PHE A 18 5.82 -4.11 -6.76
C PHE A 18 6.77 -5.30 -6.67
N THR A 19 7.32 -5.75 -7.80
CA THR A 19 8.37 -6.78 -7.82
C THR A 19 9.61 -6.31 -7.06
N ASP A 20 10.03 -5.06 -7.23
CA ASP A 20 11.18 -4.49 -6.51
C ASP A 20 10.94 -4.48 -5.00
N VAL A 21 9.72 -4.12 -4.57
CA VAL A 21 9.30 -4.17 -3.17
C VAL A 21 9.38 -5.59 -2.62
N LEU A 22 8.86 -6.58 -3.35
CA LEU A 22 8.88 -7.98 -2.92
C LEU A 22 10.32 -8.52 -2.80
N LEU A 23 11.22 -8.14 -3.71
CA LEU A 23 12.64 -8.49 -3.65
C LEU A 23 13.32 -7.82 -2.46
N HIS A 24 13.06 -6.53 -2.23
CA HIS A 24 13.65 -5.78 -1.11
C HIS A 24 13.22 -6.33 0.25
N LEU A 25 12.00 -6.85 0.35
CA LEU A 25 11.45 -7.46 1.56
C LEU A 25 11.79 -8.96 1.72
N ASP A 26 12.66 -9.51 0.85
CA ASP A 26 13.00 -10.93 0.79
C ASP A 26 11.78 -11.86 0.71
N MET A 27 10.69 -11.38 0.09
CA MET A 27 9.44 -12.13 -0.04
C MET A 27 9.45 -13.08 -1.24
N ILE A 28 10.27 -12.77 -2.24
CA ILE A 28 10.52 -13.59 -3.43
C ILE A 28 12.01 -13.51 -3.77
N LYS A 29 12.50 -14.46 -4.56
CA LYS A 29 13.82 -14.37 -5.18
C LYS A 29 13.72 -13.82 -6.61
N GLN A 30 14.86 -13.37 -7.13
CA GLN A 30 14.92 -12.84 -8.49
C GLN A 30 14.50 -13.87 -9.56
N GLU A 31 14.81 -15.15 -9.34
CA GLU A 31 14.39 -16.27 -10.18
C GLU A 31 12.86 -16.47 -10.22
N ASP A 32 12.17 -16.16 -9.11
CA ASP A 32 10.72 -16.31 -8.97
C ASP A 32 9.94 -15.11 -9.55
N SER A 33 10.62 -14.02 -9.90
CA SER A 33 9.96 -12.81 -10.42
C SER A 33 9.18 -13.06 -11.72
N ILE A 34 9.61 -14.06 -12.52
CA ILE A 34 9.00 -14.42 -13.80
C ILE A 34 7.66 -15.13 -13.59
N VAL A 35 7.50 -15.89 -12.50
CA VAL A 35 6.29 -16.67 -12.22
C VAL A 35 5.22 -15.86 -11.47
N LEU A 36 5.51 -14.60 -11.12
CA LEU A 36 4.53 -13.74 -10.46
C LEU A 36 3.26 -13.57 -11.31
N PRO A 37 2.07 -13.66 -10.68
CA PRO A 37 0.82 -13.35 -11.33
C PRO A 37 0.89 -11.96 -12.00
N LYS A 38 0.31 -11.83 -13.20
CA LYS A 38 0.29 -10.57 -13.95
C LYS A 38 -0.21 -9.40 -13.09
N ARG A 39 -1.27 -9.64 -12.33
CA ARG A 39 -1.87 -8.69 -11.39
C ARG A 39 -0.90 -8.18 -10.31
N ALA A 40 -0.01 -9.04 -9.81
CA ALA A 40 1.02 -8.65 -8.85
C ALA A 40 2.13 -7.84 -9.52
N ARG A 41 2.56 -8.22 -10.72
CA ARG A 41 3.59 -7.50 -11.49
C ARG A 41 3.14 -6.10 -11.89
N GLU A 42 1.86 -5.94 -12.24
CA GLU A 42 1.24 -4.67 -12.63
C GLU A 42 0.61 -3.93 -11.43
N PHE A 43 0.89 -4.37 -10.20
CA PHE A 43 0.29 -3.78 -9.01
C PHE A 43 0.74 -2.32 -8.83
N PRO A 44 -0.19 -1.35 -8.74
CA PRO A 44 0.16 0.05 -8.75
C PRO A 44 0.80 0.48 -7.44
N ILE A 45 1.90 1.24 -7.56
CA ILE A 45 2.56 1.92 -6.45
C ILE A 45 2.48 3.43 -6.68
N GLN A 46 2.04 4.14 -5.65
CA GLN A 46 1.93 5.59 -5.63
C GLN A 46 2.81 6.18 -4.53
N THR A 47 3.18 7.44 -4.72
CA THR A 47 3.82 8.27 -3.71
C THR A 47 2.73 8.75 -2.76
N GLY A 48 2.64 8.18 -1.56
CA GLY A 48 1.65 8.58 -0.55
C GLY A 48 2.00 9.91 0.14
N GLY A 49 3.28 10.26 0.21
CA GLY A 49 3.71 11.59 0.65
C GLY A 49 5.19 11.65 1.05
N PRO A 50 5.66 12.81 1.52
CA PRO A 50 7.07 13.05 1.80
C PRO A 50 7.56 12.42 3.11
N VAL A 51 6.65 12.08 4.03
CA VAL A 51 7.00 11.57 5.36
C VAL A 51 7.10 10.04 5.33
N GLU A 52 8.15 9.50 5.97
CA GLU A 52 8.42 8.05 6.06
C GLU A 52 8.30 7.32 4.71
N SER A 53 9.00 7.78 3.68
CA SER A 53 8.93 7.20 2.32
C SER A 53 9.26 5.70 2.23
N GLY A 54 9.98 5.16 3.22
CA GLY A 54 10.24 3.71 3.33
C GLY A 54 9.08 2.88 3.89
N ARG A 55 8.02 3.53 4.38
CA ARG A 55 6.84 2.85 4.93
C ARG A 55 5.77 2.67 3.86
N GLY A 56 5.33 1.43 3.69
CA GLY A 56 4.28 1.07 2.75
C GLY A 56 2.92 0.90 3.42
N PHE A 57 1.89 1.42 2.77
CA PHE A 57 0.49 1.19 3.10
C PHE A 57 -0.21 0.62 1.88
N VAL A 58 -1.24 -0.20 2.08
CA VAL A 58 -2.08 -0.70 0.99
C VAL A 58 -3.48 -0.18 1.21
N LEU A 59 -3.97 0.63 0.26
CA LEU A 59 -5.36 1.04 0.19
C LEU A 59 -6.10 0.04 -0.69
N HIS A 60 -7.19 -0.54 -0.20
CA HIS A 60 -7.89 -1.62 -0.88
C HIS A 60 -9.40 -1.63 -0.66
N SER A 61 -10.11 -2.39 -1.49
CA SER A 61 -11.51 -2.73 -1.27
C SER A 61 -11.71 -3.58 -0.02
N ASP A 62 -12.89 -3.52 0.57
CA ASP A 62 -13.32 -4.24 1.77
C ASP A 62 -13.44 -5.78 1.60
N ASP A 63 -13.31 -6.28 0.37
CA ASP A 63 -13.30 -7.72 0.03
C ASP A 63 -12.07 -8.49 0.55
N TYR A 64 -11.11 -7.79 1.13
CA TYR A 64 -10.00 -8.37 1.87
C TYR A 64 -10.05 -7.88 3.33
N ALA A 65 -10.32 -8.80 4.25
CA ALA A 65 -10.33 -8.50 5.68
C ALA A 65 -9.04 -9.02 6.34
N SER A 66 -8.39 -8.15 7.11
CA SER A 66 -7.32 -8.50 8.04
C SER A 66 -7.60 -7.80 9.36
N ASP A 67 -7.24 -8.42 10.48
CA ASP A 67 -7.40 -7.81 11.81
C ASP A 67 -6.62 -6.50 11.98
N SER A 68 -5.65 -6.24 11.08
CA SER A 68 -4.84 -5.01 11.04
C SER A 68 -5.30 -3.99 9.99
N SER A 69 -6.46 -4.23 9.35
CA SER A 69 -7.06 -3.30 8.40
C SER A 69 -7.85 -2.22 9.13
N ILE A 70 -7.61 -0.96 8.78
CA ILE A 70 -8.35 0.19 9.29
C ILE A 70 -9.39 0.59 8.23
N PRO A 71 -10.70 0.55 8.53
CA PRO A 71 -11.72 1.04 7.60
C PRO A 71 -11.62 2.57 7.46
N VAL A 72 -11.57 3.06 6.23
CA VAL A 72 -11.51 4.49 5.89
C VAL A 72 -12.89 4.99 5.44
N SER A 73 -13.63 4.15 4.72
CA SER A 73 -15.04 4.34 4.33
C SER A 73 -15.71 2.97 4.19
N ASP A 74 -17.00 2.94 3.83
CA ASP A 74 -17.77 1.69 3.70
C ASP A 74 -17.08 0.65 2.80
N ASP A 75 -16.55 1.06 1.64
CA ASP A 75 -15.95 0.14 0.66
C ASP A 75 -14.41 0.20 0.60
N ILE A 76 -13.75 0.89 1.55
CA ILE A 76 -12.30 1.15 1.49
C ILE A 76 -11.63 0.91 2.83
N CYS A 77 -10.58 0.10 2.80
CA CYS A 77 -9.73 -0.22 3.93
C CYS A 77 -8.27 0.15 3.66
N LEU A 78 -7.54 0.46 4.73
CA LEU A 78 -6.12 0.73 4.73
C LEU A 78 -5.40 -0.30 5.61
N THR A 79 -4.42 -1.00 5.05
CA THR A 79 -3.64 -2.02 5.76
C THR A 79 -2.14 -1.71 5.66
N ALA A 80 -1.42 -1.82 6.77
CA ALA A 80 0.02 -1.55 6.86
C ALA A 80 0.81 -2.78 7.35
N THR A 81 0.47 -3.97 6.82
CA THR A 81 1.11 -5.24 7.19
C THR A 81 1.76 -5.91 5.99
N LEU A 82 2.70 -6.83 6.25
CA LEU A 82 3.33 -7.63 5.20
C LEU A 82 2.37 -8.71 4.65
N ASP A 83 1.32 -9.06 5.38
CA ASP A 83 0.42 -10.16 4.99
C ASP A 83 -0.43 -9.81 3.77
N ILE A 84 -0.89 -8.57 3.65
CA ILE A 84 -1.59 -8.12 2.44
C ILE A 84 -0.64 -8.09 1.23
N VAL A 85 0.64 -7.73 1.43
CA VAL A 85 1.66 -7.77 0.38
C VAL A 85 1.89 -9.22 -0.09
N ARG A 86 1.95 -10.19 0.85
CA ARG A 86 2.04 -11.63 0.54
C ARG A 86 0.80 -12.14 -0.17
N ALA A 87 -0.38 -11.67 0.22
CA ALA A 87 -1.63 -12.07 -0.42
C ALA A 87 -1.67 -11.59 -1.87
N ILE A 88 -1.31 -10.34 -2.13
CA ILE A 88 -1.23 -9.76 -3.48
C ILE A 88 -0.21 -10.51 -4.34
N SER A 89 0.99 -10.82 -3.81
CA SER A 89 2.03 -11.53 -4.57
C SER A 89 1.58 -12.94 -5.00
N LYS A 90 0.76 -13.61 -4.20
CA LYS A 90 0.17 -14.91 -4.51
C LYS A 90 -1.11 -14.85 -5.35
N GLY A 91 -1.61 -13.65 -5.66
CA GLY A 91 -2.87 -13.46 -6.38
C GLY A 91 -4.13 -13.62 -5.53
N ASN A 92 -3.99 -13.73 -4.21
CA ASN A 92 -5.08 -13.85 -3.23
C ASN A 92 -5.38 -12.52 -2.51
N GLY A 93 -4.91 -11.40 -3.07
CA GLY A 93 -5.16 -10.07 -2.54
C GLY A 93 -6.54 -9.53 -2.94
N PRO A 94 -6.90 -8.34 -2.43
CA PRO A 94 -8.17 -7.65 -2.73
C PRO A 94 -8.38 -7.42 -4.24
N THR A 95 -9.65 -7.34 -4.66
CA THR A 95 -10.07 -7.11 -6.05
C THR A 95 -9.69 -5.73 -6.57
N ARG A 96 -9.51 -4.74 -5.71
CA ARG A 96 -8.95 -3.44 -6.05
C ARG A 96 -8.00 -2.99 -4.95
N ALA A 97 -6.77 -2.64 -5.31
CA ALA A 97 -5.84 -2.06 -4.37
C ALA A 97 -4.72 -1.27 -5.04
N THR A 98 -4.06 -0.43 -4.25
CA THR A 98 -2.83 0.28 -4.59
C THR A 98 -1.93 0.33 -3.37
N MET A 99 -0.61 0.27 -3.59
CA MET A 99 0.37 0.55 -2.55
C MET A 99 0.69 2.04 -2.53
N LEU A 100 0.84 2.61 -1.34
CA LEU A 100 1.19 3.99 -1.07
C LEU A 100 2.49 3.98 -0.28
N LEU A 101 3.54 4.64 -0.78
CA LEU A 101 4.81 4.80 -0.08
C LEU A 101 4.91 6.17 0.58
N GLY A 102 5.11 6.17 1.88
CA GLY A 102 5.05 7.37 2.71
C GLY A 102 3.65 7.95 2.86
N TYR A 103 3.58 9.06 3.57
CA TYR A 103 2.34 9.80 3.83
C TYR A 103 2.59 11.30 3.97
N SER A 104 1.51 12.07 3.99
CA SER A 104 1.52 13.49 4.32
C SER A 104 0.95 13.67 5.71
N SER A 105 1.57 14.53 6.51
CA SER A 105 1.08 14.87 7.86
C SER A 105 0.90 16.36 8.01
N TRP A 106 -0.07 16.72 8.83
CA TRP A 106 -0.38 18.08 9.22
C TRP A 106 -0.50 18.13 10.74
N ALA A 107 0.11 19.14 11.33
CA ALA A 107 -0.07 19.43 12.75
C ALA A 107 -1.51 19.90 13.02
N ALA A 108 -1.93 19.84 14.29
CA ALA A 108 -3.20 20.40 14.72
C ALA A 108 -3.33 21.87 14.28
N GLY A 109 -4.50 22.28 13.81
CA GLY A 109 -4.76 23.64 13.33
C GLY A 109 -4.23 23.97 11.92
N GLN A 110 -3.58 23.05 11.20
CA GLN A 110 -3.07 23.35 9.83
C GLN A 110 -4.07 23.05 8.71
N LEU A 111 -5.11 22.26 9.00
CA LEU A 111 -6.10 21.79 8.03
C LEU A 111 -7.51 22.30 8.34
N GLU A 112 -7.67 22.98 9.48
CA GLU A 112 -8.93 23.51 10.02
C GLU A 112 -9.19 24.95 9.55
#